data_AF-A0A5B0FSC3-F1
#
_entry.id   AF-A0A5B0FSC3-F1
#
_cell.length_a   1.000
_cell.length_b   1.000
_cell.length_c   1.000
_cell.angle_alpha   90.00
_cell.angle_beta   90.00
_cell.angle_gamma   90.00
#
_symmetry.space_group_name_H-M   'P 1'
#
loop_
_entity.id
_entity.type
_entity.pdbx_description
1 polymer ?
#
loop_
_entity_poly.entity_id
_entity_poly.type
_entity_poly.pdbx_seq_one_letter_code
_entity_poly.pdbx_strand_id
1 'polypeptide(L)'
;MSIVSNNIKYLRRLNGLTQEQFARKIAIKRSLLGAYEEARANPNLTNLKNMAAAFGITVDNLLKNDLRKLRETPDLSLPLAQTKPMTVSHSGNVPAPAQPRTPTYAEPQPLARIMDKYQQPEQPLRMVSRQVNLKPVSGEVPPAQQPRTMNYANPEPPQPANQMSNQLPVFNNQVQPTQFNAGREERPNIYQTVQWVALNTQQHYLANFQNPSYLTNLPSFQLPNLPTGYYRAFEAGEDYAYPGSILVGTFVRNWYDIHDGMQYVFVLKSEGIVSRIAFNHVKTSGFLLLASDNPAVAELETPLQDVLEVWEIKAFISLQMPAPQPSLDRIFQLVDELQIELGQYRQQDI
;
A
#
# COMPACT_ATOMS: atom_id res chain seq x y z
N MET A 1 26.62 -8.74 -15.10
CA MET A 1 26.44 -8.09 -13.77
C MET A 1 25.06 -8.45 -13.24
N SER A 2 24.95 -8.84 -11.97
CA SER A 2 23.66 -9.16 -11.34
C SER A 2 22.77 -7.90 -11.26
N ILE A 3 21.45 -8.07 -11.44
CA ILE A 3 20.45 -7.00 -11.28
C ILE A 3 20.57 -6.33 -9.90
N VAL A 4 20.85 -7.14 -8.88
CA VAL A 4 21.05 -6.70 -7.50
C VAL A 4 22.27 -5.80 -7.37
N SER A 5 23.40 -6.18 -7.97
CA SER A 5 24.63 -5.39 -7.96
C SER A 5 24.44 -4.04 -8.64
N ASN A 6 23.72 -4.01 -9.76
CA ASN A 6 23.40 -2.78 -10.47
C ASN A 6 22.48 -1.87 -9.65
N ASN A 7 21.46 -2.44 -9.01
CA ASN A 7 20.54 -1.72 -8.14
C ASN A 7 21.24 -1.11 -6.93
N ILE A 8 22.12 -1.87 -6.28
CA ILE A 8 22.91 -1.38 -5.13
C ILE A 8 23.78 -0.19 -5.54
N LYS A 9 24.52 -0.33 -6.64
CA LYS A 9 25.38 0.74 -7.16
C LYS A 9 24.58 1.98 -7.55
N TYR A 10 23.39 1.77 -8.11
CA TYR A 10 22.48 2.83 -8.52
C TYR A 10 21.91 3.59 -7.33
N LEU A 11 21.38 2.90 -6.31
CA LEU A 11 20.85 3.50 -5.08
C LEU A 11 21.89 4.34 -4.35
N ARG A 12 23.14 3.85 -4.31
CA ARG A 12 24.25 4.59 -3.71
C ARG A 12 24.53 5.90 -4.45
N ARG A 13 24.62 5.86 -5.78
CA ARG A 13 24.87 7.04 -6.63
C ARG A 13 23.72 8.04 -6.56
N LEU A 14 22.48 7.57 -6.55
CA LEU A 14 21.29 8.41 -6.44
C LEU A 14 21.30 9.25 -5.16
N ASN A 15 21.77 8.68 -4.06
CA ASN A 15 21.86 9.36 -2.77
C ASN A 15 23.19 10.11 -2.56
N GLY A 16 24.06 10.19 -3.57
CA GLY A 16 25.35 10.87 -3.48
C GLY A 16 26.35 10.25 -2.49
N LEU A 17 26.17 8.97 -2.11
CA LEU A 17 26.97 8.34 -1.05
C LEU A 17 28.26 7.71 -1.61
N THR A 18 29.36 7.83 -0.86
CA THR A 18 30.58 7.04 -1.10
C THR A 18 30.35 5.57 -0.71
N GLN A 19 31.16 4.63 -1.23
CA GLN A 19 31.07 3.22 -0.82
C GLN A 19 31.26 3.07 0.69
N GLU A 20 32.17 3.83 1.29
CA GLU A 20 32.41 3.82 2.73
C GLU A 20 31.18 4.27 3.53
N GLN A 21 30.57 5.41 3.15
CA GLN A 21 29.37 5.93 3.82
C GLN A 21 28.17 4.99 3.67
N PHE A 22 27.99 4.43 2.47
CA PHE A 22 26.89 3.51 2.24
C PHE A 22 27.06 2.21 3.04
N ALA A 23 28.28 1.67 3.12
CA ALA A 23 28.58 0.49 3.92
C ALA A 23 28.34 0.73 5.42
N ARG A 24 28.72 1.90 5.95
CA ARG A 24 28.42 2.29 7.33
C ARG A 24 26.91 2.39 7.59
N LYS A 25 26.15 2.96 6.65
CA LYS A 25 24.70 3.14 6.78
C LYS A 25 23.93 1.82 6.91
N ILE A 26 24.40 0.76 6.24
CA ILE A 26 23.78 -0.58 6.29
C ILE A 26 24.51 -1.56 7.22
N ALA A 27 25.44 -1.05 8.03
CA ALA A 27 26.23 -1.80 9.01
C ALA A 27 27.06 -2.96 8.42
N ILE A 28 27.73 -2.73 7.28
CA ILE A 28 28.67 -3.70 6.68
C ILE A 28 30.05 -3.10 6.42
N LYS A 29 31.05 -3.94 6.19
CA LYS A 29 32.41 -3.51 5.80
C LYS A 29 32.40 -2.96 4.37
N ARG A 30 33.17 -1.90 4.11
CA ARG A 30 33.31 -1.28 2.77
C ARG A 30 33.83 -2.24 1.70
N SER A 31 34.73 -3.15 2.05
CA SER A 31 35.21 -4.19 1.13
C SER A 31 34.07 -5.12 0.67
N LEU A 32 33.18 -5.49 1.59
CA LEU A 32 32.04 -6.35 1.31
C LEU A 32 31.02 -5.66 0.40
N LEU A 33 30.77 -4.36 0.63
CA LEU A 33 29.93 -3.57 -0.27
C LEU A 33 30.52 -3.51 -1.70
N GLY A 34 31.83 -3.29 -1.83
CA GLY A 34 32.50 -3.30 -3.13
C GLY A 34 32.33 -4.63 -3.86
N ALA A 35 32.46 -5.75 -3.14
CA ALA A 35 32.22 -7.08 -3.70
C ALA A 35 30.77 -7.26 -4.19
N TYR A 36 29.78 -6.67 -3.52
CA TYR A 36 28.38 -6.69 -3.96
C TYR A 36 28.16 -5.85 -5.23
N GLU A 37 28.71 -4.63 -5.31
CA GLU A 37 28.57 -3.76 -6.49
C GLU A 37 29.24 -4.33 -7.74
N GLU A 38 30.32 -5.10 -7.57
CA GLU A 38 31.08 -5.71 -8.66
C GLU A 38 30.59 -7.14 -9.00
N ALA A 39 29.50 -7.59 -8.37
CA ALA A 39 28.93 -8.93 -8.52
C ALA A 39 29.92 -10.08 -8.19
N ARG A 40 30.93 -9.82 -7.35
CA ARG A 40 31.87 -10.83 -6.83
C ARG A 40 31.29 -11.61 -5.65
N ALA A 41 30.30 -11.03 -4.97
CA ALA A 41 29.58 -11.65 -3.86
C ALA A 41 28.08 -11.36 -3.96
N ASN A 42 27.27 -12.26 -3.41
CA ASN A 42 25.82 -12.08 -3.29
C ASN A 42 25.44 -11.62 -1.88
N PRO A 43 24.59 -10.59 -1.73
CA PRO A 43 24.18 -10.11 -0.42
C PRO A 43 23.24 -11.12 0.28
N ASN A 44 23.49 -11.38 1.56
CA ASN A 44 22.58 -12.15 2.42
C ASN A 44 21.26 -11.39 2.62
N LEU A 45 20.17 -12.11 2.89
CA LEU A 45 18.84 -11.60 3.21
C LEU A 45 18.87 -10.52 4.30
N THR A 46 19.68 -10.67 5.33
CA THR A 46 19.85 -9.64 6.38
C THR A 46 20.38 -8.34 5.81
N ASN A 47 21.41 -8.40 4.94
CA ASN A 47 21.97 -7.22 4.31
C ASN A 47 21.01 -6.62 3.29
N LEU A 48 20.26 -7.45 2.54
CA LEU A 48 19.20 -7.01 1.65
C LEU A 48 18.09 -6.26 2.40
N LYS A 49 17.66 -6.77 3.56
CA LYS A 49 16.69 -6.10 4.44
C LYS A 49 17.24 -4.77 4.97
N ASN A 50 18.51 -4.73 5.37
CA ASN A 50 19.14 -3.49 5.86
C ASN A 50 19.26 -2.44 4.74
N MET A 51 19.62 -2.85 3.52
CA MET A 51 19.64 -1.96 2.35
C MET A 51 18.25 -1.47 1.99
N ALA A 52 17.26 -2.36 2.01
CA ALA A 52 15.86 -2.04 1.77
C ALA A 52 15.34 -1.00 2.77
N ALA A 53 15.59 -1.23 4.07
CA ALA A 53 15.24 -0.29 5.13
C ALA A 53 15.99 1.06 5.02
N ALA A 54 17.27 1.05 4.63
CA ALA A 54 18.07 2.27 4.52
C ALA A 54 17.63 3.22 3.39
N PHE A 55 16.91 2.69 2.40
CA PHE A 55 16.43 3.44 1.24
C PHE A 55 14.91 3.43 1.08
N GLY A 56 14.15 2.80 1.98
CA GLY A 56 12.69 2.73 1.86
C GLY A 56 12.17 1.87 0.71
N ILE A 57 13.00 1.03 0.06
CA ILE A 57 12.53 0.07 -0.96
C ILE A 57 12.13 -1.25 -0.32
N THR A 58 11.33 -2.06 -1.02
CA THR A 58 11.12 -3.47 -0.64
C THR A 58 12.27 -4.34 -1.14
N VAL A 59 12.53 -5.45 -0.44
CA VAL A 59 13.55 -6.43 -0.85
C VAL A 59 13.21 -7.04 -2.21
N ASP A 60 11.93 -7.28 -2.49
CA ASP A 60 11.48 -7.77 -3.80
C ASP A 60 11.84 -6.83 -4.95
N ASN A 61 11.69 -5.51 -4.75
CA ASN A 61 12.02 -4.52 -5.78
C ASN A 61 13.53 -4.51 -6.05
N LEU A 62 14.35 -4.65 -5.00
CA LEU A 62 15.81 -4.74 -5.11
C LEU A 62 16.28 -5.99 -5.89
N LEU A 63 15.51 -7.07 -5.87
CA LEU A 63 15.85 -8.35 -6.49
C LEU A 63 15.26 -8.55 -7.90
N LYS A 64 14.02 -8.13 -8.12
CA LYS A 64 13.26 -8.46 -9.34
C LYS A 64 13.22 -7.35 -10.37
N ASN A 65 13.33 -6.08 -9.94
CA ASN A 65 13.17 -4.94 -10.83
C ASN A 65 14.49 -4.22 -11.06
N ASP A 66 14.70 -3.68 -12.26
CA ASP A 66 15.85 -2.84 -12.55
C ASP A 66 15.52 -1.39 -12.17
N LEU A 67 16.06 -0.95 -11.03
CA LEU A 67 15.81 0.40 -10.49
C LEU A 67 16.33 1.53 -11.40
N ARG A 68 17.17 1.19 -12.40
CA ARG A 68 17.62 2.15 -13.42
C ARG A 68 16.52 2.49 -14.42
N LYS A 69 15.60 1.54 -14.68
CA LYS A 69 14.51 1.67 -15.67
C LYS A 69 13.21 2.20 -15.09
N LEU A 70 13.03 2.05 -13.77
CA LEU A 70 11.87 2.58 -13.02
C LEU A 70 11.81 4.12 -12.93
N ARG A 71 12.67 4.84 -13.66
CA ARG A 71 12.68 6.31 -13.75
C ARG A 71 12.17 6.87 -15.08
N GLU A 72 11.73 6.03 -16.01
CA GLU A 72 10.87 6.50 -17.12
C GLU A 72 9.39 6.58 -16.72
N THR A 73 9.07 6.23 -15.46
CA THR A 73 7.77 6.43 -14.82
C THR A 73 7.98 7.17 -13.49
N PRO A 74 7.49 8.40 -13.31
CA PRO A 74 7.81 9.25 -12.17
C PRO A 74 6.99 8.91 -10.91
N ASP A 75 6.66 7.64 -10.68
CA ASP A 75 5.81 7.23 -9.57
C ASP A 75 6.43 6.08 -8.76
N LEU A 76 7.46 6.41 -7.97
CA LEU A 76 7.88 5.59 -6.83
C LEU A 76 8.77 6.40 -5.87
N SER A 77 8.15 7.33 -5.12
CA SER A 77 8.85 8.01 -4.03
C SER A 77 9.12 7.01 -2.89
N LEU A 78 10.40 6.80 -2.60
CA LEU A 78 10.83 5.99 -1.46
C LEU A 78 10.63 6.75 -0.14
N PRO A 79 10.05 6.13 0.90
CA PRO A 79 9.87 6.76 2.20
C PRO A 79 11.23 6.91 2.90
N LEU A 80 11.79 8.11 2.86
CA LEU A 80 12.87 8.51 3.76
C LEU A 80 12.27 8.77 5.16
N ALA A 81 12.89 8.15 6.16
CA ALA A 81 12.44 8.06 7.55
C ALA A 81 12.00 9.39 8.19
N GLN A 82 10.78 9.40 8.75
CA GLN A 82 10.35 10.40 9.73
C GLN A 82 10.75 9.95 11.14
N THR A 83 11.50 10.81 11.83
CA THR A 83 11.82 10.71 13.26
C THR A 83 10.55 10.86 14.10
N LYS A 84 10.21 9.86 14.92
CA LYS A 84 9.14 9.95 15.94
C LYS A 84 9.64 10.68 17.20
N PRO A 85 8.93 11.68 17.73
CA PRO A 85 8.92 11.97 19.15
C PRO A 85 7.85 11.13 19.88
N MET A 86 8.20 10.70 21.09
CA MET A 86 7.45 9.81 21.98
C MET A 86 6.20 10.45 22.59
N THR A 87 5.15 9.64 22.75
CA THR A 87 3.95 9.89 23.54
C THR A 87 4.26 9.94 25.04
N VAL A 88 3.69 10.93 25.75
CA VAL A 88 3.38 10.83 27.18
C VAL A 88 1.90 11.14 27.35
N SER A 89 1.12 10.11 27.69
CA SER A 89 -0.22 10.21 28.25
C SER A 89 -0.16 10.87 29.63
N HIS A 90 -1.21 11.59 30.06
CA HIS A 90 -1.83 11.45 31.39
C HIS A 90 -3.09 12.32 31.51
N SER A 91 -4.10 11.72 32.13
CA SER A 91 -5.37 12.30 32.55
C SER A 91 -5.21 13.35 33.66
N GLY A 92 -6.10 14.36 33.66
CA GLY A 92 -6.73 14.88 34.88
C GLY A 92 -6.09 16.07 35.61
N ASN A 93 -6.85 17.18 35.62
CA ASN A 93 -6.93 18.29 36.59
C ASN A 93 -5.74 19.24 36.84
N VAL A 94 -6.04 20.52 36.64
CA VAL A 94 -5.24 21.73 36.91
C VAL A 94 -5.39 22.15 38.38
N PRO A 95 -4.36 22.74 39.01
CA PRO A 95 -4.50 24.12 39.50
C PRO A 95 -3.30 25.04 39.17
N ALA A 96 -3.56 26.34 39.30
CA ALA A 96 -2.81 27.50 38.79
C ALA A 96 -1.56 27.91 39.64
N PRO A 97 -0.82 29.01 39.33
CA PRO A 97 0.62 28.98 39.10
C PRO A 97 1.47 29.53 40.26
N ALA A 98 2.71 29.03 40.42
CA ALA A 98 3.72 29.63 41.31
C ALA A 98 5.13 29.62 40.68
N GLN A 99 5.74 30.80 40.76
CA GLN A 99 7.07 31.34 40.45
C GLN A 99 8.30 30.42 40.14
N PRO A 100 9.32 30.96 39.42
CA PRO A 100 10.40 30.18 38.82
C PRO A 100 11.47 29.78 39.85
N ARG A 101 11.84 28.49 39.88
CA ARG A 101 12.98 27.97 40.66
C ARG A 101 14.09 27.51 39.71
N THR A 102 15.32 27.90 40.05
CA THR A 102 16.57 27.49 39.41
C THR A 102 16.78 25.97 39.49
N PRO A 103 17.49 25.34 38.53
CA PRO A 103 17.72 23.90 38.54
C PRO A 103 18.79 23.51 39.55
N THR A 104 18.39 22.78 40.59
CA THR A 104 19.30 22.04 41.48
C THR A 104 19.78 20.77 40.76
N TYR A 105 21.10 20.59 40.71
CA TYR A 105 21.75 19.40 40.16
C TYR A 105 21.56 18.22 41.11
N ALA A 106 20.93 17.13 40.66
CA ALA A 106 20.83 15.89 41.42
C ALA A 106 21.97 14.93 41.05
N GLU A 107 22.61 14.38 42.07
CA GLU A 107 23.75 13.48 42.00
C GLU A 107 23.38 12.13 41.32
N PRO A 108 24.24 11.56 40.45
CA PRO A 108 23.93 10.33 39.73
C PRO A 108 23.91 9.10 40.66
N GLN A 109 22.86 8.28 40.57
CA GLN A 109 22.75 7.03 41.34
C GLN A 109 23.76 5.97 40.87
N PRO A 110 24.30 5.13 41.77
CA PRO A 110 25.27 4.09 41.44
C PRO A 110 24.67 2.93 40.63
N LEU A 111 25.49 2.40 39.70
CA LEU A 111 25.18 1.34 38.73
C LEU A 111 24.61 0.03 39.32
N ALA A 112 24.81 -0.23 40.61
CA ALA A 112 24.32 -1.45 41.27
C ALA A 112 22.79 -1.60 41.20
N ARG A 113 22.03 -0.48 41.24
CA ARG A 113 20.56 -0.52 41.19
C ARG A 113 19.99 -0.85 39.81
N ILE A 114 20.80 -0.82 38.76
CA ILE A 114 20.36 -1.05 37.37
C ILE A 114 20.52 -2.53 37.00
N MET A 115 21.42 -3.28 37.65
CA MET A 115 21.69 -4.68 37.30
C MET A 115 20.59 -5.66 37.75
N ASP A 116 19.91 -5.38 38.86
CA ASP A 116 18.84 -6.25 39.38
C ASP A 116 17.56 -6.26 38.51
N LYS A 117 17.38 -5.28 37.61
CA LYS A 117 16.20 -5.19 36.74
C LYS A 117 16.30 -5.98 35.43
N TYR A 118 17.49 -6.48 35.07
CA TYR A 118 17.72 -7.12 33.75
C TYR A 118 18.12 -8.61 33.83
N GLN A 119 18.10 -9.21 35.02
CA GLN A 119 18.43 -10.62 35.19
C GLN A 119 17.19 -11.49 34.86
N GLN A 120 17.16 -12.06 33.66
CA GLN A 120 16.15 -13.05 33.29
C GLN A 120 16.43 -14.39 33.98
N PRO A 121 15.42 -15.10 34.53
CA PRO A 121 15.62 -16.47 35.02
C PRO A 121 15.88 -17.42 33.84
N GLU A 122 16.91 -18.26 33.96
CA GLU A 122 17.22 -19.29 32.95
C GLU A 122 16.06 -20.28 32.81
N GLN A 123 15.64 -20.54 31.57
CA GLN A 123 14.69 -21.59 31.23
C GLN A 123 15.38 -22.96 31.31
N PRO A 124 14.81 -23.99 31.96
CA PRO A 124 15.43 -25.29 32.00
C PRO A 124 15.46 -25.93 30.61
N LEU A 125 16.65 -26.33 30.17
CA LEU A 125 16.87 -27.08 28.93
C LEU A 125 16.16 -28.44 29.01
N ARG A 126 15.15 -28.65 28.16
CA ARG A 126 14.49 -29.96 28.02
C ARG A 126 15.34 -30.85 27.12
N MET A 127 16.16 -31.72 27.71
CA MET A 127 16.92 -32.72 26.95
C MET A 127 15.96 -33.75 26.33
N VAL A 128 16.04 -33.94 25.01
CA VAL A 128 15.36 -35.04 24.30
C VAL A 128 16.44 -35.99 23.81
N SER A 129 16.61 -37.14 24.47
CA SER A 129 17.45 -38.22 23.95
C SER A 129 16.64 -39.03 22.94
N ARG A 130 17.12 -39.10 21.69
CA ARG A 130 16.59 -40.03 20.68
C ARG A 130 17.47 -41.27 20.68
N GLN A 131 16.92 -42.42 21.08
CA GLN A 131 17.65 -43.69 20.99
C GLN A 131 17.90 -44.02 19.51
N VAL A 132 19.18 -44.18 19.15
CA VAL A 132 19.60 -44.67 17.83
C VAL A 132 20.03 -46.13 18.01
N ASN A 133 19.21 -47.07 17.54
CA ASN A 133 19.61 -48.47 17.45
C ASN A 133 20.51 -48.66 16.23
N LEU A 134 21.82 -48.76 16.47
CA LEU A 134 22.79 -49.16 15.46
C LEU A 134 22.93 -50.69 15.52
N LYS A 135 22.64 -51.36 14.40
CA LYS A 135 22.94 -52.79 14.24
C LYS A 135 24.44 -52.95 13.98
N PRO A 136 25.14 -53.84 14.71
CA PRO A 136 26.55 -54.09 14.44
C PRO A 136 26.71 -54.87 13.12
N VAL A 137 27.66 -54.42 12.30
CA VAL A 137 28.15 -55.08 11.09
C VAL A 137 29.47 -55.78 11.41
N SER A 138 29.43 -57.11 11.39
CA SER A 138 30.54 -58.08 11.23
C SER A 138 29.82 -59.41 10.92
N GLY A 139 30.08 -60.23 9.91
CA GLY A 139 31.16 -60.32 8.94
C GLY A 139 31.54 -61.81 8.78
N GLU A 140 30.72 -62.62 8.10
CA GLU A 140 31.06 -63.97 7.63
C GLU A 140 30.11 -64.45 6.49
N VAL A 141 30.63 -65.26 5.56
CA VAL A 141 30.16 -65.57 4.18
C VAL A 141 29.49 -66.97 4.11
N PRO A 142 28.59 -67.31 3.14
CA PRO A 142 27.56 -68.37 3.23
C PRO A 142 27.96 -69.72 2.55
N PRO A 143 27.22 -70.86 2.65
CA PRO A 143 26.01 -71.12 1.80
C PRO A 143 24.91 -72.13 2.28
N ALA A 144 23.77 -72.08 1.55
CA ALA A 144 22.81 -73.14 1.15
C ALA A 144 21.71 -73.69 2.12
N GLN A 145 20.42 -73.47 1.77
CA GLN A 145 19.44 -74.46 1.23
C GLN A 145 17.96 -73.97 1.37
N GLN A 146 17.16 -74.20 0.31
CA GLN A 146 15.70 -74.01 0.15
C GLN A 146 14.88 -75.18 0.78
N PRO A 147 13.51 -75.29 0.70
CA PRO A 147 12.38 -74.35 0.47
C PRO A 147 11.13 -74.58 1.39
N ARG A 148 10.01 -73.87 1.09
CA ARG A 148 8.54 -74.19 1.28
C ARG A 148 7.83 -73.63 2.54
N THR A 149 6.56 -73.18 2.54
CA THR A 149 5.41 -73.18 1.57
C THR A 149 4.46 -71.99 1.84
N MET A 150 3.80 -71.50 0.78
CA MET A 150 2.66 -70.57 0.75
C MET A 150 1.33 -71.25 1.10
N ASN A 151 0.39 -70.53 1.71
CA ASN A 151 -1.03 -70.92 1.76
C ASN A 151 -1.92 -69.70 1.45
N TYR A 152 -2.77 -69.83 0.43
CA TYR A 152 -3.80 -68.88 0.00
C TYR A 152 -5.19 -69.38 0.43
N ALA A 153 -6.08 -68.46 0.80
CA ALA A 153 -7.53 -68.71 0.85
C ALA A 153 -8.30 -67.57 0.13
N ASN A 154 -9.33 -67.95 -0.61
CA ASN A 154 -10.04 -67.24 -1.69
C ASN A 154 -11.11 -66.22 -1.21
N PRO A 155 -11.54 -65.25 -2.04
CA PRO A 155 -12.67 -64.34 -1.77
C PRO A 155 -13.99 -64.75 -2.46
N GLU A 156 -15.12 -64.34 -1.88
CA GLU A 156 -16.51 -64.56 -2.38
C GLU A 156 -17.09 -63.27 -3.03
N PRO A 157 -17.96 -63.34 -4.07
CA PRO A 157 -18.47 -62.17 -4.81
C PRO A 157 -19.96 -61.86 -4.57
N PRO A 158 -20.43 -60.62 -4.84
CA PRO A 158 -21.79 -60.45 -5.33
C PRO A 158 -21.93 -59.54 -6.58
N GLN A 159 -23.12 -59.68 -7.17
CA GLN A 159 -23.62 -59.43 -8.54
C GLN A 159 -23.95 -57.96 -8.92
N PRO A 160 -24.36 -57.66 -10.19
CA PRO A 160 -24.46 -56.30 -10.74
C PRO A 160 -25.88 -55.68 -10.82
N ALA A 161 -25.88 -54.34 -10.78
CA ALA A 161 -26.71 -53.31 -11.43
C ALA A 161 -28.27 -53.41 -11.48
N ASN A 162 -28.96 -52.49 -10.79
CA ASN A 162 -29.75 -51.38 -11.40
C ASN A 162 -30.67 -50.70 -10.39
N GLN A 163 -30.61 -49.35 -10.32
CA GLN A 163 -31.77 -48.44 -10.41
C GLN A 163 -31.29 -46.99 -10.26
N MET A 164 -31.35 -46.23 -11.36
CA MET A 164 -31.27 -44.78 -11.36
C MET A 164 -32.52 -44.21 -10.68
N SER A 165 -32.34 -43.42 -9.62
CA SER A 165 -33.34 -42.46 -9.15
C SER A 165 -32.81 -41.05 -9.41
N ASN A 166 -33.55 -40.30 -10.22
CA ASN A 166 -33.36 -38.87 -10.46
C ASN A 166 -33.42 -38.10 -9.14
N GLN A 167 -32.29 -37.66 -8.62
CA GLN A 167 -32.22 -36.55 -7.67
C GLN A 167 -31.11 -35.60 -8.11
N LEU A 168 -31.49 -34.34 -8.34
CA LEU A 168 -30.55 -33.23 -8.52
C LEU A 168 -29.60 -33.17 -7.30
N PRO A 169 -28.29 -32.97 -7.48
CA PRO A 169 -27.36 -32.92 -6.36
C PRO A 169 -27.67 -31.69 -5.48
N VAL A 170 -28.15 -31.94 -4.27
CA VAL A 170 -28.27 -30.92 -3.23
C VAL A 170 -26.87 -30.64 -2.69
N PHE A 171 -26.38 -29.40 -2.84
CA PHE A 171 -25.10 -28.99 -2.25
C PHE A 171 -25.19 -29.07 -0.72
N ASN A 172 -24.57 -30.09 -0.13
CA ASN A 172 -24.49 -30.25 1.32
C ASN A 172 -23.44 -29.28 1.87
N ASN A 173 -23.86 -28.12 2.36
CA ASN A 173 -22.97 -27.10 2.94
C ASN A 173 -22.61 -27.42 4.41
N GLN A 174 -22.23 -28.67 4.69
CA GLN A 174 -21.71 -29.07 5.99
C GLN A 174 -20.21 -29.33 5.89
N VAL A 175 -19.43 -28.31 6.26
CA VAL A 175 -17.99 -28.44 6.47
C VAL A 175 -17.77 -29.32 7.70
N GLN A 176 -17.19 -30.49 7.50
CA GLN A 176 -16.64 -31.29 8.59
C GLN A 176 -15.48 -30.50 9.22
N PRO A 177 -15.47 -30.24 10.54
CA PRO A 177 -14.35 -29.55 11.16
C PRO A 177 -13.19 -30.52 11.25
N THR A 178 -12.36 -30.57 10.21
CA THR A 178 -11.01 -31.11 10.34
C THR A 178 -10.28 -30.18 11.29
N GLN A 179 -9.92 -30.66 12.49
CA GLN A 179 -9.08 -29.94 13.45
C GLN A 179 -7.67 -29.78 12.85
N PHE A 180 -7.53 -28.86 11.90
CA PHE A 180 -6.25 -28.26 11.58
C PHE A 180 -6.09 -27.05 12.49
N ASN A 181 -5.29 -27.20 13.55
CA ASN A 181 -4.64 -26.08 14.23
C ASN A 181 -3.57 -25.49 13.30
N ALA A 182 -3.98 -24.97 12.15
CA ALA A 182 -3.26 -23.91 11.47
C ALA A 182 -3.83 -22.63 12.09
N GLY A 183 -3.05 -21.93 12.92
CA GLY A 183 -3.42 -20.60 13.33
C GLY A 183 -3.77 -19.82 12.07
N ARG A 184 -5.04 -19.37 11.97
CA ARG A 184 -5.38 -18.36 10.98
C ARG A 184 -4.52 -17.15 11.35
N GLU A 185 -3.41 -16.97 10.65
CA GLU A 185 -2.80 -15.65 10.56
C GLU A 185 -3.84 -14.78 9.88
N GLU A 186 -4.67 -14.12 10.69
CA GLU A 186 -5.43 -12.96 10.26
C GLU A 186 -4.40 -11.97 9.75
N ARG A 187 -4.20 -11.94 8.43
CA ARG A 187 -3.49 -10.83 7.82
C ARG A 187 -4.24 -9.58 8.27
N PRO A 188 -3.59 -8.62 8.96
CA PRO A 188 -4.28 -7.41 9.35
C PRO A 188 -4.76 -6.76 8.05
N ASN A 189 -6.07 -6.65 7.86
CA ASN A 189 -6.61 -5.86 6.77
C ASN A 189 -6.27 -4.41 7.12
N ILE A 190 -5.22 -3.88 6.50
CA ILE A 190 -4.79 -2.49 6.69
C ILE A 190 -5.74 -1.62 5.88
N TYR A 191 -6.91 -1.31 6.44
CA TYR A 191 -7.77 -0.29 5.87
C TYR A 191 -7.14 1.08 6.09
N GLN A 192 -6.99 1.86 5.03
CA GLN A 192 -6.54 3.24 5.16
C GLN A 192 -7.67 4.06 5.78
N THR A 193 -7.38 4.77 6.86
CA THR A 193 -8.30 5.75 7.44
C THR A 193 -8.23 7.02 6.62
N VAL A 194 -9.36 7.43 6.05
CA VAL A 194 -9.51 8.62 5.23
C VAL A 194 -10.25 9.68 6.03
N GLN A 195 -9.61 10.84 6.22
CA GLN A 195 -10.22 12.01 6.85
C GLN A 195 -11.17 12.68 5.87
N TRP A 196 -12.36 13.05 6.31
CA TRP A 196 -13.40 13.62 5.48
C TRP A 196 -13.72 15.06 5.88
N VAL A 197 -13.82 15.91 4.87
CA VAL A 197 -14.25 17.31 4.97
C VAL A 197 -15.60 17.43 4.28
N ALA A 198 -16.64 17.67 5.08
CA ALA A 198 -17.98 17.93 4.59
C ALA A 198 -18.10 19.35 4.03
N LEU A 199 -18.95 19.55 3.04
CA LEU A 199 -19.12 20.82 2.33
C LEU A 199 -19.57 21.93 3.29
N ASN A 200 -20.46 21.61 4.22
CA ASN A 200 -20.93 22.54 5.26
C ASN A 200 -19.84 22.93 6.29
N THR A 201 -18.72 22.20 6.37
CA THR A 201 -17.58 22.49 7.25
C THR A 201 -16.39 23.13 6.54
N GLN A 202 -16.50 23.37 5.24
CA GLN A 202 -15.42 23.88 4.39
C GLN A 202 -14.78 25.16 4.95
N GLN A 203 -15.55 26.13 5.43
CA GLN A 203 -14.99 27.38 5.96
C GLN A 203 -14.12 27.15 7.20
N HIS A 204 -14.56 26.27 8.11
CA HIS A 204 -13.76 25.88 9.27
C HIS A 204 -12.47 25.16 8.86
N TYR A 205 -12.55 24.33 7.82
CA TYR A 205 -11.40 23.65 7.27
C TYR A 205 -10.38 24.64 6.67
N LEU A 206 -10.82 25.58 5.83
CA LEU A 206 -9.97 26.62 5.24
C LEU A 206 -9.26 27.47 6.30
N ALA A 207 -9.91 27.73 7.44
CA ALA A 207 -9.30 28.47 8.54
C ALA A 207 -8.27 27.64 9.34
N ASN A 208 -8.36 26.31 9.31
CA ASN A 208 -7.58 25.41 10.18
C ASN A 208 -6.79 24.33 9.42
N PHE A 209 -6.65 24.43 8.10
CA PHE A 209 -6.00 23.41 7.26
C PHE A 209 -4.54 23.14 7.66
N GLN A 210 -3.85 24.09 8.30
CA GLN A 210 -2.49 23.91 8.82
C GLN A 210 -2.44 23.41 10.27
N ASN A 211 -3.57 23.37 10.99
CA ASN A 211 -3.61 23.01 12.40
C ASN A 211 -3.69 21.48 12.57
N PRO A 212 -2.62 20.79 13.02
CA PRO A 212 -2.59 19.34 13.08
C PRO A 212 -3.67 18.76 14.01
N SER A 213 -3.96 19.44 15.13
CA SER A 213 -4.96 18.99 16.10
C SER A 213 -6.37 19.02 15.52
N TYR A 214 -6.67 20.01 14.67
CA TYR A 214 -7.94 20.05 13.94
C TYR A 214 -8.03 18.90 12.94
N LEU A 215 -6.99 18.71 12.12
CA LEU A 215 -6.96 17.66 11.10
C LEU A 215 -7.11 16.24 11.67
N THR A 216 -6.53 15.96 12.84
CA THR A 216 -6.66 14.65 13.51
C THR A 216 -8.06 14.37 14.05
N ASN A 217 -8.85 15.43 14.28
CA ASN A 217 -10.22 15.33 14.79
C ASN A 217 -11.28 15.36 13.68
N LEU A 218 -10.87 15.46 12.41
CA LEU A 218 -11.80 15.37 11.29
C LEU A 218 -12.54 14.03 11.33
N PRO A 219 -13.84 14.01 10.95
CA PRO A 219 -14.55 12.77 10.69
C PRO A 219 -13.71 11.87 9.78
N SER A 220 -13.76 10.55 10.01
CA SER A 220 -13.00 9.63 9.17
C SER A 220 -13.77 8.36 8.91
N PHE A 221 -13.46 7.74 7.78
CA PHE A 221 -13.99 6.45 7.38
C PHE A 221 -12.86 5.58 6.81
N GLN A 222 -13.14 4.31 6.60
CA GLN A 222 -12.19 3.35 6.05
C GLN A 222 -12.60 2.94 4.65
N LEU A 223 -11.66 3.00 3.71
CA LEU A 223 -11.89 2.54 2.33
C LEU A 223 -11.07 1.26 2.07
N PRO A 224 -11.70 0.13 1.73
CA PRO A 224 -10.97 -1.06 1.32
C PRO A 224 -10.24 -0.83 -0.02
N ASN A 225 -9.17 -1.61 -0.24
CA ASN A 225 -8.37 -1.62 -1.48
C ASN A 225 -7.66 -0.31 -1.84
N LEU A 226 -7.59 0.66 -0.92
CA LEU A 226 -6.83 1.87 -1.15
C LEU A 226 -5.33 1.61 -0.92
N PRO A 227 -4.43 1.97 -1.87
CA PRO A 227 -2.99 1.83 -1.68
C PRO A 227 -2.51 2.54 -0.42
N THR A 228 -1.39 2.14 0.17
CA THR A 228 -0.83 2.87 1.31
C THR A 228 -0.47 4.30 0.89
N GLY A 229 -1.00 5.27 1.63
CA GLY A 229 -0.83 6.68 1.27
C GLY A 229 -1.53 7.60 2.26
N TYR A 230 -1.34 8.90 2.06
CA TYR A 230 -2.06 9.93 2.79
C TYR A 230 -3.26 10.35 1.96
N TYR A 231 -4.46 10.19 2.53
CA TYR A 231 -5.71 10.47 1.84
C TYR A 231 -6.57 11.42 2.64
N ARG A 232 -7.29 12.26 1.89
CA ARG A 232 -8.37 13.08 2.39
C ARG A 232 -9.53 12.98 1.42
N ALA A 233 -10.72 13.02 1.99
CA ALA A 233 -11.97 12.99 1.29
C ALA A 233 -12.64 14.36 1.39
N PHE A 234 -13.20 14.81 0.28
CA PHE A 234 -13.91 16.08 0.16
C PHE A 234 -15.29 15.82 -0.40
N GLU A 235 -16.31 16.42 0.20
CA GLU A 235 -17.65 16.42 -0.38
C GLU A 235 -17.69 17.38 -1.57
N ALA A 236 -18.14 16.89 -2.72
CA ALA A 236 -18.22 17.65 -3.97
C ALA A 236 -19.42 18.60 -3.96
N GLY A 237 -19.21 19.82 -4.44
CA GLY A 237 -20.26 20.81 -4.64
C GLY A 237 -21.05 20.59 -5.92
N GLU A 238 -21.78 21.63 -6.33
CA GLU A 238 -22.55 21.65 -7.59
C GLU A 238 -21.66 21.77 -8.84
N ASP A 239 -20.37 22.03 -8.65
CA ASP A 239 -19.36 22.17 -9.71
C ASP A 239 -18.86 20.82 -10.26
N TYR A 240 -19.31 19.70 -9.69
CA TYR A 240 -18.96 18.34 -10.10
C TYR A 240 -20.17 17.58 -10.66
N ALA A 241 -19.91 16.66 -11.60
CA ALA A 241 -20.92 15.82 -12.25
C ALA A 241 -21.90 15.11 -11.29
N TYR A 242 -21.45 14.80 -10.07
CA TYR A 242 -22.25 14.16 -9.02
C TYR A 242 -22.21 14.99 -7.73
N PRO A 243 -23.11 15.98 -7.57
CA PRO A 243 -23.15 16.80 -6.36
C PRO A 243 -23.36 15.96 -5.09
N GLY A 244 -22.65 16.30 -4.01
CA GLY A 244 -22.69 15.56 -2.75
C GLY A 244 -21.92 14.23 -2.75
N SER A 245 -21.24 13.90 -3.85
CA SER A 245 -20.32 12.75 -3.87
C SER A 245 -19.06 13.03 -3.04
N ILE A 246 -18.44 11.98 -2.54
CA ILE A 246 -17.21 12.06 -1.74
C ILE A 246 -16.03 11.76 -2.66
N LEU A 247 -15.16 12.74 -2.88
CA LEU A 247 -13.94 12.65 -3.66
C LEU A 247 -12.77 12.31 -2.74
N VAL A 248 -12.20 11.12 -2.89
CA VAL A 248 -11.03 10.66 -2.12
C VAL A 248 -9.78 10.93 -2.94
N GLY A 249 -8.93 11.82 -2.44
CA GLY A 249 -7.69 12.20 -3.10
C GLY A 249 -6.44 11.96 -2.26
N THR A 250 -5.29 11.90 -2.93
CA THR A 250 -3.97 11.91 -2.31
C THR A 250 -3.27 13.24 -2.50
N PHE A 251 -2.47 13.66 -1.52
CA PHE A 251 -1.89 15.01 -1.48
C PHE A 251 -0.79 15.20 -2.53
N VAL A 252 -0.96 16.21 -3.39
CA VAL A 252 0.02 16.58 -4.40
C VAL A 252 0.98 17.62 -3.81
N ARG A 253 2.20 17.20 -3.49
CA ARG A 253 3.24 18.08 -2.92
C ARG A 253 3.87 19.01 -3.94
N ASN A 254 4.03 18.52 -5.17
CA ASN A 254 4.74 19.20 -6.22
C ASN A 254 3.74 19.54 -7.34
N TRP A 255 3.41 20.82 -7.46
CA TRP A 255 2.41 21.28 -8.43
C TRP A 255 2.88 21.21 -9.89
N TYR A 256 4.17 20.94 -10.13
CA TYR A 256 4.65 20.59 -11.47
C TYR A 256 4.24 19.19 -11.92
N ASP A 257 3.77 18.33 -11.00
CA ASP A 257 3.30 16.97 -11.29
C ASP A 257 1.79 16.92 -11.59
N ILE A 258 1.12 18.07 -11.59
CA ILE A 258 -0.26 18.20 -12.04
C ILE A 258 -0.29 17.96 -13.55
N HIS A 259 -1.08 16.97 -13.96
CA HIS A 259 -1.23 16.59 -15.36
C HIS A 259 -2.37 17.37 -15.99
N ASP A 260 -2.12 17.86 -17.21
CA ASP A 260 -3.10 18.60 -17.98
C ASP A 260 -4.28 17.69 -18.38
N GLY A 261 -5.49 18.23 -18.31
CA GLY A 261 -6.71 17.49 -18.65
C GLY A 261 -7.15 16.46 -17.60
N MET A 262 -6.49 16.41 -16.44
CA MET A 262 -6.86 15.51 -15.35
C MET A 262 -7.62 16.27 -14.26
N GLN A 263 -8.51 15.54 -13.57
CA GLN A 263 -9.36 16.12 -12.53
C GLN A 263 -8.70 16.03 -11.13
N TYR A 264 -8.73 17.15 -10.41
CA TYR A 264 -8.17 17.27 -9.07
C TYR A 264 -9.17 17.99 -8.15
N VAL A 265 -8.99 17.81 -6.84
CA VAL A 265 -9.61 18.68 -5.85
C VAL A 265 -8.61 19.79 -5.49
N PHE A 266 -9.08 21.03 -5.59
CA PHE A 266 -8.32 22.22 -5.24
C PHE A 266 -8.91 22.84 -3.99
N VAL A 267 -8.04 23.18 -3.04
CA VAL A 267 -8.40 23.99 -1.89
C VAL A 267 -7.85 25.38 -2.15
N LEU A 268 -8.73 26.33 -2.45
CA LEU A 268 -8.43 27.69 -2.85
C LEU A 268 -8.78 28.67 -1.73
N LYS A 269 -8.13 29.83 -1.68
CA LYS A 269 -8.47 30.88 -0.70
C LYS A 269 -9.73 31.63 -1.11
N SER A 270 -9.94 31.89 -2.40
CA SER A 270 -11.09 32.68 -2.88
C SER A 270 -12.37 31.86 -3.01
N GLU A 271 -12.30 30.73 -3.73
CA GLU A 271 -13.46 29.90 -4.06
C GLU A 271 -13.67 28.73 -3.06
N GLY A 272 -12.67 28.46 -2.21
CA GLY A 272 -12.69 27.35 -1.28
C GLY A 272 -12.42 26.00 -1.95
N ILE A 273 -13.19 24.95 -1.64
CA ILE A 273 -12.93 23.59 -2.11
C ILE A 273 -13.70 23.36 -3.42
N VAL A 274 -12.98 23.13 -4.52
CA VAL A 274 -13.55 22.93 -5.85
C VAL A 274 -12.95 21.71 -6.53
N SER A 275 -13.71 21.07 -7.41
CA SER A 275 -13.28 19.89 -8.17
C SER A 275 -13.22 20.23 -9.64
N ARG A 276 -12.02 20.32 -10.21
CA ARG A 276 -11.80 20.87 -11.55
C ARG A 276 -10.78 20.08 -12.36
N ILE A 277 -10.91 20.17 -13.68
CA ILE A 277 -9.92 19.71 -14.63
C ILE A 277 -8.80 20.74 -14.69
N ALA A 278 -7.57 20.31 -14.47
CA ALA A 278 -6.42 21.20 -14.38
C ALA A 278 -5.69 21.32 -15.72
N PHE A 279 -5.27 22.54 -16.05
CA PHE A 279 -4.28 22.82 -17.10
C PHE A 279 -3.14 23.64 -16.52
N ASN A 280 -1.93 23.06 -16.56
CA ASN A 280 -0.77 23.48 -15.80
C ASN A 280 0.09 24.50 -16.57
N HIS A 281 -0.21 25.78 -16.35
CA HIS A 281 0.56 26.89 -16.90
C HIS A 281 1.56 27.49 -15.89
N VAL A 282 1.88 26.75 -14.82
CA VAL A 282 2.73 27.22 -13.72
C VAL A 282 4.14 27.61 -14.18
N LYS A 283 4.73 26.83 -15.11
CA LYS A 283 6.09 27.08 -15.61
C LYS A 283 6.18 28.31 -16.52
N THR A 284 5.10 28.64 -17.23
CA THR A 284 5.08 29.69 -18.25
C THR A 284 4.58 31.02 -17.74
N SER A 285 3.53 30.99 -16.92
CA SER A 285 2.76 32.17 -16.54
C SER A 285 2.37 32.20 -15.06
N GLY A 286 2.65 31.14 -14.30
CA GLY A 286 2.47 31.15 -12.84
C GLY A 286 1.03 30.98 -12.35
N PHE A 287 0.14 30.45 -13.20
CA PHE A 287 -1.25 30.15 -12.84
C PHE A 287 -1.64 28.73 -13.28
N LEU A 288 -2.72 28.23 -12.69
CA LEU A 288 -3.46 27.03 -13.11
C LEU A 288 -4.75 27.47 -13.78
N LEU A 289 -5.06 26.93 -14.95
CA LEU A 289 -6.37 27.12 -15.57
C LEU A 289 -7.24 25.94 -15.17
N LEU A 290 -8.36 26.23 -14.49
CA LEU A 290 -9.26 25.24 -13.92
C LEU A 290 -10.57 25.21 -14.71
N ALA A 291 -10.78 24.15 -15.47
CA ALA A 291 -11.98 23.92 -16.26
C ALA A 291 -12.97 22.99 -15.55
N SER A 292 -14.25 23.08 -15.91
CA SER A 292 -15.28 22.13 -15.51
C SER A 292 -15.74 21.33 -16.74
N ASP A 293 -16.24 20.12 -16.51
CA ASP A 293 -16.96 19.33 -17.50
C ASP A 293 -18.35 19.92 -17.82
N ASN A 294 -18.88 20.78 -16.94
CA ASN A 294 -20.11 21.50 -17.16
C ASN A 294 -19.84 22.83 -17.92
N PRO A 295 -20.34 22.99 -19.17
CA PRO A 295 -20.13 24.20 -19.95
C PRO A 295 -20.81 25.45 -19.36
N ALA A 296 -21.73 25.28 -18.40
CA ALA A 296 -22.32 26.41 -17.69
C ALA A 296 -21.34 27.06 -16.69
N VAL A 297 -20.26 26.36 -16.33
CA VAL A 297 -19.31 26.81 -15.33
C VAL A 297 -18.08 27.36 -16.04
N ALA A 298 -17.81 28.65 -15.83
CA ALA A 298 -16.67 29.31 -16.45
C ALA A 298 -15.33 28.70 -16.00
N GLU A 299 -14.36 28.74 -16.92
CA GLU A 299 -12.96 28.47 -16.62
C GLU A 299 -12.44 29.50 -15.60
N LEU A 300 -11.67 29.01 -14.63
CA LEU A 300 -11.12 29.82 -13.57
C LEU A 300 -9.59 29.87 -13.70
N GLU A 301 -9.05 31.06 -13.92
CA GLU A 301 -7.61 31.28 -13.80
C GLU A 301 -7.24 31.44 -12.33
N THR A 302 -6.51 30.48 -11.79
CA THR A 302 -6.11 30.45 -10.38
C THR A 302 -4.62 30.68 -10.25
N PRO A 303 -4.19 31.84 -9.71
CA PRO A 303 -2.79 32.08 -9.35
C PRO A 303 -2.32 31.09 -8.28
N LEU A 304 -1.06 30.67 -8.36
CA LEU A 304 -0.44 29.74 -7.40
C LEU A 304 -0.56 30.18 -5.94
N GLN A 305 -0.55 31.48 -5.68
CA GLN A 305 -0.69 32.06 -4.35
C GLN A 305 -2.07 31.85 -3.72
N ASP A 306 -3.09 31.59 -4.55
CA ASP A 306 -4.45 31.33 -4.09
C ASP A 306 -4.67 29.87 -3.72
N VAL A 307 -3.84 28.97 -4.26
CA VAL A 307 -3.91 27.53 -4.01
C VAL A 307 -3.30 27.22 -2.64
N LEU A 308 -4.11 26.63 -1.75
CA LEU A 308 -3.68 26.13 -0.44
C LEU A 308 -3.22 24.68 -0.52
N GLU A 309 -4.02 23.82 -1.15
CA GLU A 309 -3.75 22.40 -1.30
C GLU A 309 -4.27 21.89 -2.65
N VAL A 310 -3.63 20.83 -3.16
CA VAL A 310 -4.06 20.11 -4.36
C VAL A 310 -4.09 18.62 -4.06
N TRP A 311 -5.15 17.96 -4.48
CA TRP A 311 -5.39 16.54 -4.22
C TRP A 311 -5.73 15.80 -5.50
N GLU A 312 -4.96 14.77 -5.82
CA GLU A 312 -5.20 13.89 -6.96
C GLU A 312 -6.26 12.86 -6.60
N ILE A 313 -7.38 12.86 -7.33
CA ILE A 313 -8.52 11.98 -7.05
C ILE A 313 -8.15 10.53 -7.39
N LYS A 314 -8.25 9.63 -6.42
CA LYS A 314 -8.00 8.18 -6.57
C LYS A 314 -9.27 7.35 -6.52
N ALA A 315 -10.32 7.86 -5.88
CA ALA A 315 -11.63 7.25 -5.86
C ALA A 315 -12.70 8.32 -5.66
N PHE A 316 -13.92 8.03 -6.10
CA PHE A 316 -15.11 8.79 -5.73
C PHE A 316 -16.20 7.84 -5.24
N ILE A 317 -17.03 8.32 -4.33
CA ILE A 317 -18.17 7.58 -3.77
C ILE A 317 -19.39 8.45 -4.00
N SER A 318 -20.34 7.94 -4.80
CA SER A 318 -21.61 8.61 -5.03
C SER A 318 -22.74 7.74 -4.50
N LEU A 319 -23.69 8.36 -3.80
CA LEU A 319 -24.98 7.74 -3.49
C LEU A 319 -25.99 7.93 -4.63
N GLN A 320 -25.72 8.86 -5.55
CA GLN A 320 -26.48 9.03 -6.78
C GLN A 320 -26.07 7.94 -7.77
N MET A 321 -27.05 7.13 -8.18
CA MET A 321 -26.84 6.14 -9.22
C MET A 321 -26.65 6.84 -10.56
N PRO A 322 -25.64 6.47 -11.37
CA PRO A 322 -25.49 7.02 -12.70
C PRO A 322 -26.72 6.67 -13.54
N ALA A 323 -27.21 7.62 -14.33
CA ALA A 323 -28.24 7.33 -15.32
C ALA A 323 -27.71 6.27 -16.29
N PRO A 324 -28.53 5.31 -16.72
CA PRO A 324 -28.11 4.30 -17.70
C PRO A 324 -27.64 5.02 -18.96
N GLN A 325 -26.34 4.95 -19.24
CA GLN A 325 -25.83 5.51 -20.49
C GLN A 325 -26.35 4.65 -21.65
N PRO A 326 -26.84 5.27 -22.74
CA PRO A 326 -27.16 4.52 -23.95
C PRO A 326 -25.91 3.77 -24.40
N SER A 327 -26.07 2.50 -24.80
CA SER A 327 -24.94 1.72 -25.30
C SER A 327 -24.33 2.43 -26.51
N LEU A 328 -23.00 2.50 -26.56
CA LEU A 328 -22.28 3.06 -27.70
C LEU A 328 -22.71 2.36 -29.00
N ASP A 329 -22.98 1.05 -28.96
CA ASP A 329 -23.51 0.30 -30.09
C ASP A 329 -24.83 0.87 -30.62
N ARG A 330 -25.72 1.30 -29.72
CA ARG A 330 -27.00 1.91 -30.10
C ARG A 330 -26.81 3.31 -30.66
N ILE A 331 -25.84 4.06 -30.15
CA ILE A 331 -25.47 5.36 -30.73
C ILE A 331 -24.88 5.17 -32.13
N PHE A 332 -23.98 4.21 -32.33
CA PHE A 332 -23.43 3.90 -33.65
C PHE A 332 -24.51 3.48 -34.63
N GLN A 333 -25.44 2.62 -34.22
CA GLN A 333 -26.59 2.24 -35.05
C GLN A 333 -27.44 3.46 -35.45
N LEU A 334 -27.77 4.34 -34.50
CA LEU A 334 -28.54 5.55 -34.79
C LEU A 334 -27.80 6.51 -35.73
N VAL A 335 -26.47 6.61 -35.61
CA VAL A 335 -25.64 7.43 -36.51
C VAL A 335 -25.60 6.82 -37.91
N ASP A 336 -25.49 5.50 -38.04
CA ASP A 336 -25.55 4.80 -39.32
C ASP A 336 -26.92 4.98 -39.98
N GLU A 337 -28.00 4.85 -39.22
CA GLU A 337 -29.37 5.04 -39.69
C GLU A 337 -29.59 6.47 -40.20
N LEU A 338 -29.10 7.47 -39.46
CA LEU A 338 -29.12 8.88 -39.88
C LEU A 338 -28.26 9.14 -41.13
N GLN A 339 -27.09 8.52 -41.27
CA GLN A 339 -26.27 8.65 -42.48
C GLN A 339 -26.97 8.06 -43.71
N ILE A 340 -27.66 6.94 -43.55
CA ILE A 340 -28.45 6.31 -44.61
C ILE A 340 -29.61 7.21 -45.01
N GLU A 341 -30.39 7.73 -44.05
CA GLU A 341 -31.49 8.66 -44.32
C GLU A 341 -31.01 9.92 -45.03
N LEU A 342 -29.94 10.58 -44.53
CA LEU A 342 -29.37 11.76 -45.17
C LEU A 342 -28.88 11.46 -46.60
N GLY A 343 -28.33 10.27 -46.85
CA GLY A 343 -27.94 9.82 -48.17
C GLY A 343 -29.12 9.69 -49.14
N GLN A 344 -30.28 9.23 -48.65
CA GLN A 344 -31.50 9.11 -49.44
C GLN A 344 -32.10 10.46 -49.80
N TYR A 345 -32.14 11.41 -48.87
CA TYR A 345 -32.61 12.78 -49.15
C TYR A 345 -31.72 13.50 -50.17
N ARG A 346 -30.40 13.30 -50.09
CA ARG A 346 -29.45 13.89 -51.06
C ARG A 346 -29.60 13.35 -52.49
N GLN A 347 -30.24 12.20 -52.67
CA GLN A 347 -30.56 11.62 -53.98
C GLN A 347 -31.94 12.02 -54.51
N GLN A 348 -32.84 12.54 -53.66
CA GLN A 348 -34.17 13.00 -54.07
C GLN A 348 -34.19 14.46 -54.55
N ASP A 349 -33.15 15.25 -54.21
CA ASP A 349 -32.99 16.64 -54.67
C ASP A 349 -32.19 16.77 -56.00
N ILE A 350 -32.05 15.68 -56.76
CA ILE A 350 -31.51 15.64 -58.14
C ILE A 350 -32.59 15.06 -59.06
#